data_AF-A0A519GW04-F1
#
_entry.id   AF-A0A519GW04-F1
#
_cell.length_a   1.000
_cell.length_b   1.000
_cell.length_c   1.000
_cell.angle_alpha   90.00
_cell.angle_beta   90.00
_cell.angle_gamma   90.00
#
_symmetry.space_group_name_H-M   'P 1'
#
loop_
_entity.id
_entity.type
_entity.pdbx_description
1 polymer ?
#
loop_
_entity_poly.entity_id
_entity_poly.type
_entity_poly.pdbx_seq_one_letter_code
_entity_poly.pdbx_strand_id
1 'polypeptide(L)'
;MPEPFVVRPRASSTPSVDGATRPPRGAAAASSGGSVRRRELPDHPALAPLRPHLADPDVTDVFINGADGLFVDRGAGAERVATWRADDDAVRDLAVALIALGGRHLDDLTPLVDVRWEHGARVHAVLPPVACGGAAISIRLPSPQQLSLDELGRRGTFVAAVGDRIRELVDQRANLLVTGATGAGKT
;
A
#
# COMPACT_ATOMS: atom_id res chain seq x y z
N MET A 1 -2.52 6.59 29.16
CA MET A 1 -2.59 5.44 28.22
C MET A 1 -2.28 5.98 26.83
N PRO A 2 -1.45 5.33 25.99
CA PRO A 2 -1.26 5.76 24.61
C PRO A 2 -2.57 5.56 23.83
N GLU A 3 -2.87 6.45 22.89
CA GLU A 3 -4.06 6.32 22.04
C GLU A 3 -3.90 5.13 21.07
N PRO A 4 -4.96 4.34 20.83
CA PRO A 4 -4.93 3.26 19.85
C PRO A 4 -4.66 3.84 18.46
N PHE A 5 -3.86 3.11 17.67
CA PHE A 5 -3.61 3.48 16.28
C PHE A 5 -4.89 3.31 15.46
N VAL A 6 -5.64 4.40 15.31
CA VAL A 6 -6.82 4.49 14.45
C VAL A 6 -6.41 5.28 13.21
N VAL A 7 -6.53 4.67 12.02
CA VAL A 7 -6.28 5.38 10.75
C VAL A 7 -7.31 6.50 10.62
N ARG A 8 -6.85 7.76 10.61
CA ARG A 8 -7.66 8.96 10.37
C ARG A 8 -7.21 9.66 9.07
N PRO A 9 -8.12 10.34 8.34
CA PRO A 9 -7.79 11.08 7.11
C PRO A 9 -6.71 12.15 7.38
N ARG A 10 -5.74 12.30 6.47
CA ARG A 10 -4.62 13.25 6.63
C ARG A 10 -4.95 14.66 6.15
N ALA A 11 -4.49 15.66 6.91
CA ALA A 11 -4.27 17.04 6.45
C ALA A 11 -2.80 17.25 6.00
N SER A 12 -2.58 18.08 4.99
CA SER A 12 -1.28 18.25 4.29
C SER A 12 -0.39 19.35 4.89
N SER A 13 0.90 19.08 5.05
CA SER A 13 1.95 20.10 5.23
C SER A 13 3.31 19.66 4.65
N THR A 14 4.13 20.63 4.25
CA THR A 14 5.36 20.46 3.45
C THR A 14 6.59 20.92 4.24
N PRO A 15 7.71 20.16 4.23
CA PRO A 15 9.02 20.73 4.51
C PRO A 15 10.10 20.38 3.45
N SER A 16 11.09 21.27 3.32
CA SER A 16 12.27 21.18 2.46
C SER A 16 13.50 20.57 3.16
N VAL A 17 14.52 20.15 2.39
CA VAL A 17 15.99 20.44 2.55
C VAL A 17 16.87 19.46 1.75
N ASP A 18 18.05 19.98 1.38
CA ASP A 18 19.18 19.56 0.53
C ASP A 18 19.92 18.23 0.80
N GLY A 19 20.31 17.57 -0.31
CA GLY A 19 21.71 17.38 -0.75
C GLY A 19 22.68 16.39 -0.07
N ALA A 20 22.91 15.22 -0.70
CA ALA A 20 24.24 14.60 -0.94
C ALA A 20 24.14 13.29 -1.77
N THR A 21 25.00 13.14 -2.78
CA THR A 21 24.90 12.12 -3.86
C THR A 21 25.88 10.94 -3.65
N ARG A 22 25.43 9.70 -3.89
CA ARG A 22 26.25 8.48 -4.04
C ARG A 22 25.82 7.72 -5.31
N PRO A 23 26.71 7.06 -6.09
CA PRO A 23 26.31 6.45 -7.37
C PRO A 23 25.53 5.13 -7.19
N PRO A 24 24.46 4.87 -7.96
CA PRO A 24 23.83 3.58 -8.09
C PRO A 24 24.36 2.76 -9.28
N ARG A 25 24.41 1.45 -9.07
CA ARG A 25 24.67 0.41 -10.08
C ARG A 25 23.36 -0.05 -10.72
N GLY A 26 23.40 -0.29 -12.04
CA GLY A 26 22.59 -1.30 -12.74
C GLY A 26 21.18 -0.86 -13.16
N ALA A 27 21.00 -0.63 -14.46
CA ALA A 27 19.72 -0.31 -15.09
C ALA A 27 18.90 -1.60 -15.38
N ALA A 28 17.61 -1.58 -15.02
CA ALA A 28 16.61 -2.51 -15.54
C ALA A 28 15.69 -1.76 -16.50
N ALA A 29 15.45 -2.38 -17.66
CA ALA A 29 14.77 -1.79 -18.81
C ALA A 29 13.29 -1.44 -18.53
N ALA A 30 12.87 -0.26 -18.98
CA ALA A 30 11.48 0.18 -18.98
C ALA A 30 10.68 -0.57 -20.05
N SER A 31 9.53 -1.14 -19.69
CA SER A 31 8.56 -1.68 -20.64
C SER A 31 7.34 -0.77 -20.72
N SER A 32 7.06 -0.30 -21.93
CA SER A 32 5.92 0.52 -22.30
C SER A 32 4.70 -0.35 -22.62
N GLY A 33 3.56 -0.05 -22.00
CA GLY A 33 2.29 -0.70 -22.30
C GLY A 33 1.31 -0.63 -21.14
N GLY A 34 0.45 0.39 -21.13
CA GLY A 34 -0.63 0.56 -20.15
C GLY A 34 -1.77 -0.44 -20.36
N SER A 35 -1.51 -1.72 -20.09
CA SER A 35 -2.53 -2.69 -19.75
C SER A 35 -2.71 -2.61 -18.24
N VAL A 36 -3.94 -2.35 -17.76
CA VAL A 36 -4.26 -2.52 -16.34
C VAL A 36 -4.02 -4.00 -16.03
N ARG A 37 -2.83 -4.33 -15.51
CA ARG A 37 -2.52 -5.71 -15.15
C ARG A 37 -3.52 -6.09 -14.07
N ARG A 38 -4.29 -7.14 -14.35
CA ARG A 38 -5.17 -7.74 -13.35
C ARG A 38 -4.30 -8.09 -12.15
N ARG A 39 -4.69 -7.60 -10.96
CA ARG A 39 -3.97 -7.91 -9.73
C ARG A 39 -4.05 -9.41 -9.50
N GLU A 40 -2.90 -10.07 -9.51
CA GLU A 40 -2.78 -11.48 -9.14
C GLU A 40 -2.84 -11.57 -7.61
N LEU A 41 -3.75 -12.40 -7.09
CA LEU A 41 -3.97 -12.61 -5.67
C LEU A 41 -3.64 -14.06 -5.33
N PRO A 42 -3.12 -14.34 -4.12
CA PRO A 42 -2.92 -15.72 -3.68
C PRO A 42 -4.22 -16.53 -3.79
N ASP A 43 -4.13 -17.77 -4.24
CA ASP A 43 -5.28 -18.66 -4.27
C ASP A 43 -5.47 -19.31 -2.89
N HIS A 44 -6.17 -18.61 -2.00
CA HIS A 44 -6.41 -19.05 -0.63
C HIS A 44 -7.84 -18.76 -0.18
N PRO A 45 -8.52 -19.71 0.51
CA PRO A 45 -9.91 -19.54 0.93
C PRO A 45 -10.11 -18.38 1.92
N ALA A 46 -9.12 -18.08 2.78
CA ALA A 46 -9.20 -16.93 3.69
C ALA A 46 -9.32 -15.58 2.97
N LEU A 47 -8.94 -15.50 1.69
CA LEU A 47 -9.13 -14.28 0.90
C LEU A 47 -10.54 -14.15 0.32
N ALA A 48 -11.35 -15.21 0.30
CA ALA A 48 -12.68 -15.21 -0.28
C ALA A 48 -13.56 -14.01 0.14
N PRO A 49 -13.66 -13.64 1.44
CA PRO A 49 -14.49 -12.51 1.84
C PRO A 49 -13.90 -11.14 1.45
N LEU A 50 -12.59 -11.06 1.17
CA LEU A 50 -11.90 -9.83 0.75
C LEU A 50 -11.72 -9.73 -0.77
N ARG A 51 -11.84 -10.84 -1.51
CA ARG A 51 -11.63 -10.92 -2.96
C ARG A 51 -12.34 -9.83 -3.75
N PRO A 52 -13.62 -9.50 -3.49
CA PRO A 52 -14.30 -8.43 -4.24
C PRO A 52 -13.61 -7.07 -4.14
N HIS A 53 -12.95 -6.78 -3.01
CA HIS A 53 -12.23 -5.53 -2.78
C HIS A 53 -10.78 -5.61 -3.24
N LEU A 54 -10.12 -6.75 -3.03
CA LEU A 54 -8.73 -6.93 -3.43
C LEU A 54 -8.58 -7.01 -4.96
N ALA A 55 -9.60 -7.48 -5.68
CA ALA A 55 -9.59 -7.57 -7.14
C ALA A 55 -9.96 -6.24 -7.83
N ASP A 56 -10.54 -5.28 -7.10
CA ASP A 56 -10.89 -3.96 -7.61
C ASP A 56 -9.60 -3.15 -7.89
N PRO A 57 -9.35 -2.72 -9.15
CA PRO A 57 -8.14 -2.01 -9.52
C PRO A 57 -8.05 -0.61 -8.88
N ASP A 58 -9.17 -0.02 -8.49
CA ASP A 58 -9.21 1.31 -7.89
C ASP A 58 -8.89 1.27 -6.38
N VAL A 59 -8.97 0.09 -5.75
CA VAL A 59 -8.66 -0.08 -4.33
C VAL A 59 -7.16 -0.02 -4.08
N THR A 60 -6.77 0.88 -3.18
CA THR A 60 -5.39 1.08 -2.72
C THR A 60 -5.14 0.42 -1.37
N ASP A 61 -6.14 0.45 -0.48
CA ASP A 61 -6.01 -0.05 0.87
C ASP A 61 -7.31 -0.74 1.35
N VAL A 62 -7.16 -1.82 2.12
CA VAL A 62 -8.26 -2.55 2.77
C VAL A 62 -7.91 -2.70 4.26
N PHE A 63 -8.82 -2.32 5.14
CA PHE A 63 -8.61 -2.32 6.59
C PHE A 63 -9.74 -3.05 7.31
N ILE A 64 -9.40 -3.80 8.36
CA ILE A 64 -10.38 -4.38 9.27
C ILE A 64 -9.97 -3.97 10.68
N ASN A 65 -10.89 -3.37 11.43
CA ASN A 65 -10.66 -2.93 12.80
C ASN A 65 -11.68 -3.60 13.70
N GLY A 66 -11.42 -4.85 14.15
CA GLY A 66 -12.31 -5.62 15.04
C GLY A 66 -13.80 -5.32 14.86
N ALA A 67 -14.42 -4.78 15.91
CA ALA A 67 -15.85 -4.44 15.95
C ALA A 67 -16.29 -3.29 15.01
N ASP A 68 -15.38 -2.42 14.57
CA ASP A 68 -15.71 -1.30 13.68
C ASP A 68 -16.00 -1.77 12.24
N GLY A 69 -15.41 -2.92 11.86
CA GLY A 69 -15.67 -3.63 10.62
C GLY A 69 -14.63 -3.39 9.52
N LEU A 70 -15.03 -3.66 8.28
CA LEU A 70 -14.20 -3.56 7.07
C LEU A 70 -14.31 -2.19 6.41
N PHE A 71 -13.18 -1.64 5.99
CA PHE A 71 -13.04 -0.38 5.29
C PHE A 71 -12.18 -0.56 4.03
N VAL A 72 -12.47 0.22 3.00
CA VAL A 72 -11.78 0.19 1.72
C VAL A 72 -11.47 1.61 1.28
N ASP A 73 -10.25 1.89 0.86
CA ASP A 73 -9.82 3.18 0.30
C ASP A 73 -9.51 3.03 -1.19
N ARG A 74 -10.01 3.98 -1.99
CA ARG A 74 -9.79 4.10 -3.45
C ARG A 74 -9.03 5.38 -3.82
N GLY A 75 -8.36 6.01 -2.85
CA GLY A 75 -7.63 7.26 -2.98
C GLY A 75 -8.40 8.51 -2.53
N ALA A 76 -9.67 8.38 -2.13
CA ALA A 76 -10.49 9.48 -1.62
C ALA A 76 -10.72 9.42 -0.09
N GLY A 77 -10.16 8.40 0.58
CA GLY A 77 -10.38 8.12 1.99
C GLY A 77 -11.12 6.80 2.21
N ALA A 78 -11.04 6.31 3.45
CA ALA A 78 -11.59 5.02 3.83
C ALA A 78 -13.13 5.03 3.89
N GLU A 79 -13.76 4.10 3.16
CA GLU A 79 -15.21 3.88 3.12
C GLU A 79 -15.57 2.57 3.80
N ARG A 80 -16.60 2.58 4.66
CA ARG A 80 -17.04 1.38 5.38
C ARG A 80 -17.84 0.45 4.47
N VAL A 81 -17.51 -0.84 4.48
CA VAL A 81 -18.25 -1.88 3.76
C VAL A 81 -19.43 -2.35 4.60
N ALA A 82 -20.63 -1.83 4.28
CA ALA A 82 -21.85 -2.10 5.06
C ALA A 82 -22.29 -3.57 5.09
N THR A 83 -21.87 -4.37 4.11
CA THR A 83 -22.20 -5.80 3.99
C THR A 83 -21.28 -6.72 4.80
N TRP A 84 -20.17 -6.21 5.33
CA TRP A 84 -19.22 -7.01 6.10
C TRP A 84 -19.82 -7.52 7.41
N ARG A 85 -19.69 -8.82 7.67
CA ARG A 85 -20.10 -9.46 8.93
C ARG A 85 -19.03 -10.48 9.31
N ALA A 86 -18.37 -10.26 10.43
CA ALA A 86 -17.42 -11.17 11.06
C ALA A 86 -17.42 -10.87 12.57
N ASP A 87 -17.25 -11.90 13.39
CA ASP A 87 -16.97 -11.73 14.81
C ASP A 87 -15.44 -11.61 15.04
N ASP A 88 -15.05 -11.32 16.28
CA ASP A 88 -13.64 -11.09 16.62
C ASP A 88 -12.76 -12.32 16.35
N ASP A 89 -13.28 -13.52 16.59
CA ASP A 89 -12.57 -14.77 16.33
C ASP A 89 -12.35 -14.98 14.82
N ALA A 90 -13.36 -14.72 13.98
CA ALA A 90 -13.21 -14.78 12.53
C ALA A 90 -12.21 -13.73 12.00
N VAL A 91 -12.17 -12.53 12.58
CA VAL A 91 -11.16 -11.51 12.22
C VAL A 91 -9.76 -11.95 12.66
N ARG A 92 -9.63 -12.58 13.84
CA ARG A 92 -8.36 -13.16 14.31
C ARG A 92 -7.88 -14.27 13.38
N ASP A 93 -8.74 -15.22 13.04
CA ASP A 93 -8.40 -16.33 12.14
C ASP A 93 -8.00 -15.82 10.76
N LEU A 94 -8.71 -14.81 10.25
CA LEU A 94 -8.34 -14.12 9.02
C LEU A 94 -6.96 -13.48 9.14
N ALA A 95 -6.67 -12.75 10.22
CA ALA A 95 -5.37 -12.13 10.44
C ALA A 95 -4.22 -13.16 10.41
N VAL A 96 -4.38 -14.28 11.12
CA VAL A 96 -3.41 -15.38 11.15
C VAL A 96 -3.19 -15.95 9.75
N ALA A 97 -4.27 -16.22 9.01
CA ALA A 97 -4.18 -16.78 7.66
C ALA A 97 -3.48 -15.82 6.67
N LEU A 98 -3.77 -14.52 6.74
CA LEU A 98 -3.16 -13.52 5.86
C LEU A 98 -1.65 -13.35 6.12
N ILE A 99 -1.22 -13.45 7.38
CA ILE A 99 0.19 -13.42 7.75
C ILE A 99 0.91 -14.71 7.32
N ALA A 100 0.24 -15.86 7.46
CA ALA A 100 0.77 -17.15 7.00
C ALA A 100 1.02 -17.17 5.48
N LEU A 101 0.16 -16.53 4.69
CA LEU A 101 0.38 -16.34 3.24
C LEU A 101 1.65 -15.55 2.90
N GLY A 102 2.15 -14.74 3.83
CA GLY A 102 3.43 -14.04 3.71
C GLY A 102 4.62 -14.77 4.33
N GLY A 103 4.45 -16.04 4.72
CA GLY A 103 5.51 -16.89 5.27
C GLY A 103 5.91 -16.55 6.70
N ARG A 104 5.03 -15.90 7.48
CA ARG A 104 5.27 -15.56 8.89
C ARG A 104 4.16 -16.13 9.77
N HIS A 105 4.37 -16.06 11.08
CA HIS A 105 3.42 -16.56 12.07
C HIS A 105 2.92 -15.41 12.94
N LEU A 106 1.62 -15.42 13.27
CA LEU A 106 0.94 -14.46 14.14
C LEU A 106 0.21 -15.26 15.22
N ASP A 107 0.51 -14.97 16.48
CA ASP A 107 -0.07 -15.63 17.66
C ASP A 107 0.00 -14.70 18.89
N ASP A 108 -0.35 -15.22 20.07
CA ASP A 108 -0.35 -14.43 21.30
C ASP A 108 1.08 -14.08 21.80
N LEU A 109 2.11 -14.79 21.33
CA LEU A 109 3.52 -14.50 21.64
C LEU A 109 4.13 -13.48 20.65
N THR A 110 3.59 -13.45 19.43
CA THR A 110 3.97 -12.57 18.33
C THR A 110 2.73 -11.85 17.80
N PRO A 111 2.10 -10.96 18.59
CA PRO A 111 0.77 -10.42 18.29
C PRO A 111 0.77 -9.30 17.25
N LEU A 112 1.91 -8.96 16.64
CA LEU A 112 2.03 -7.90 15.64
C LEU A 112 3.05 -8.30 14.58
N VAL A 113 2.62 -8.36 13.31
CA VAL A 113 3.46 -8.83 12.20
C VAL A 113 3.15 -8.09 10.91
N ASP A 114 4.21 -7.83 10.15
CA ASP A 114 4.18 -7.33 8.78
C ASP A 114 4.72 -8.37 7.80
N VAL A 115 4.03 -8.53 6.68
CA VAL A 115 4.46 -9.38 5.56
C VAL A 115 4.28 -8.70 4.21
N ARG A 116 4.96 -9.25 3.19
CA ARG A 116 4.73 -8.92 1.79
C ARG A 116 4.36 -10.19 1.05
N TRP A 117 3.24 -10.18 0.36
CA TRP A 117 2.87 -11.26 -0.56
C TRP A 117 3.68 -11.20 -1.84
N GLU A 118 3.73 -12.30 -2.60
CA GLU A 118 4.55 -12.46 -3.81
C GLU A 118 4.29 -11.40 -4.89
N HIS A 119 3.10 -10.80 -4.92
CA HIS A 119 2.72 -9.75 -5.88
C HIS A 119 2.78 -8.32 -5.31
N GLY A 120 3.43 -8.12 -4.16
CA GLY A 120 3.76 -6.80 -3.62
C GLY A 120 2.73 -6.17 -2.67
N ALA A 121 1.60 -6.83 -2.41
CA ALA A 121 0.68 -6.42 -1.36
C ALA A 121 1.38 -6.51 0.00
N ARG A 122 1.24 -5.46 0.81
CA ARG A 122 1.76 -5.42 2.19
C ARG A 122 0.63 -5.69 3.15
N VAL A 123 0.83 -6.61 4.06
CA VAL A 123 -0.16 -6.94 5.08
C VAL A 123 0.44 -6.73 6.45
N HIS A 124 -0.28 -5.98 7.26
CA HIS A 124 -0.01 -5.77 8.67
C HIS A 124 -1.17 -6.32 9.47
N ALA A 125 -0.89 -7.07 10.53
CA ALA A 125 -1.91 -7.59 11.42
C ALA A 125 -1.49 -7.45 12.88
N VAL A 126 -2.48 -7.16 13.74
CA VAL A 126 -2.32 -6.98 15.18
C VAL A 126 -3.42 -7.70 15.93
N LEU A 127 -3.07 -8.48 16.95
CA LEU A 127 -4.00 -9.19 17.82
C LEU A 127 -4.15 -8.49 19.19
N PRO A 128 -5.24 -8.76 19.92
CA PRO A 128 -5.32 -8.43 21.35
C PRO A 128 -4.16 -9.07 22.14
N PRO A 129 -3.71 -8.43 23.24
CA PRO A 129 -4.20 -7.18 23.81
C PRO A 129 -3.63 -5.91 23.15
N VAL A 130 -2.73 -6.04 22.16
CA VAL A 130 -2.09 -4.88 21.50
C VAL A 130 -3.12 -4.06 20.74
N ALA A 131 -4.05 -4.73 20.05
CA ALA A 131 -5.22 -4.10 19.47
C ALA A 131 -6.41 -4.15 20.45
N CYS A 132 -6.70 -3.03 21.11
CA CYS A 132 -7.72 -2.97 22.17
C CYS A 132 -9.16 -3.17 21.67
N GLY A 133 -9.42 -2.97 20.38
CA GLY A 133 -10.75 -3.08 19.76
C GLY A 133 -11.02 -4.42 19.08
N GLY A 134 -10.20 -5.44 19.34
CA GLY A 134 -10.19 -6.70 18.60
C GLY A 134 -9.06 -6.74 17.57
N ALA A 135 -8.90 -7.85 16.86
CA ALA A 135 -7.85 -8.00 15.86
C ALA A 135 -7.98 -6.94 14.75
N ALA A 136 -6.85 -6.38 14.34
CA ALA A 136 -6.77 -5.35 13.31
C ALA A 136 -5.90 -5.82 12.14
N ILE A 137 -6.35 -5.54 10.92
CA ILE A 137 -5.70 -5.94 9.66
C ILE A 137 -5.61 -4.72 8.76
N SER A 138 -4.45 -4.51 8.12
CA SER A 138 -4.24 -3.49 7.11
C SER A 138 -3.54 -4.09 5.91
N ILE A 139 -4.18 -4.04 4.74
CA ILE A 139 -3.68 -4.54 3.46
C ILE A 139 -3.49 -3.37 2.54
N ARG A 140 -2.24 -3.08 2.16
CA ARG A 140 -1.92 -2.09 1.13
C ARG A 140 -1.60 -2.79 -0.17
N LEU A 141 -2.37 -2.47 -1.20
CA LEU A 141 -2.24 -3.06 -2.51
C LEU A 141 -1.25 -2.26 -3.36
N PRO A 142 -0.48 -2.94 -4.24
CA PRO A 142 0.31 -2.24 -5.22
C PRO A 142 -0.61 -1.47 -6.18
N SER A 143 -0.20 -0.26 -6.54
CA SER A 143 -0.89 0.50 -7.58
C SER A 143 -0.75 -0.24 -8.91
N PRO A 144 -1.86 -0.58 -9.60
CA PRO A 144 -1.78 -1.20 -10.91
C PRO A 144 -1.31 -0.23 -12.00
N GLN A 145 -1.36 1.09 -11.74
CA GLN A 145 -0.87 2.11 -12.67
C GLN A 145 0.61 2.43 -12.42
N GLN A 146 1.47 1.92 -13.32
CA GLN A 146 2.77 2.54 -13.54
C GLN A 146 2.55 3.75 -14.46
N LEU A 147 2.64 4.96 -13.90
CA LEU A 147 2.51 6.19 -14.68
C LEU A 147 3.80 6.40 -15.48
N SER A 148 3.66 6.66 -16.79
CA SER A 148 4.80 7.12 -17.57
C SER A 148 5.17 8.55 -17.16
N LEU A 149 6.41 8.96 -17.45
CA LEU A 149 6.83 10.35 -17.22
C LEU A 149 5.91 11.34 -17.97
N ASP A 150 5.46 10.98 -19.17
CA ASP A 150 4.52 11.81 -19.94
C ASP A 150 3.17 11.94 -19.25
N GLU A 151 2.67 10.85 -18.66
CA GLU A 151 1.41 10.84 -17.91
C GLU A 151 1.50 11.68 -16.63
N LEU A 152 2.64 11.64 -15.92
CA LEU A 152 2.90 12.52 -14.78
C LEU A 152 2.90 14.00 -15.19
N GLY A 153 3.52 14.32 -16.34
CA GLY A 153 3.49 15.66 -16.92
C GLY A 153 2.07 16.13 -17.25
N ARG A 154 1.25 15.27 -17.88
CA ARG A 154 -0.16 15.56 -18.20
C ARG A 154 -1.01 15.80 -16.95
N ARG A 155 -0.73 15.11 -15.85
CA ARG A 155 -1.40 15.30 -14.55
C ARG A 155 -0.90 16.53 -13.79
N GLY A 156 0.03 17.30 -14.35
CA GLY A 156 0.55 18.52 -13.74
C GLY A 156 1.50 18.28 -12.57
N THR A 157 2.07 17.07 -12.44
CA THR A 157 3.08 16.77 -11.40
C THR A 157 4.33 17.64 -11.55
N PHE A 158 4.64 18.05 -12.78
CA PHE A 158 5.71 19.00 -13.09
C PHE A 158 5.42 19.74 -14.42
N VAL A 159 6.13 20.84 -14.65
CA VAL A 159 6.07 21.59 -15.92
C VAL A 159 6.90 20.92 -17.01
N ALA A 160 6.56 21.13 -18.29
CA ALA A 160 7.21 20.48 -19.44
C ALA A 160 8.75 20.54 -19.41
N ALA A 161 9.32 21.71 -19.09
CA ALA A 161 10.77 21.90 -18.99
C ALA A 161 11.45 20.97 -17.96
N VAL A 162 10.76 20.65 -16.84
CA VAL A 162 11.27 19.70 -15.84
C VAL A 162 11.20 18.28 -16.38
N GLY A 163 10.13 17.93 -17.10
CA GLY A 163 10.01 16.63 -17.77
C GLY A 163 11.13 16.39 -18.77
N ASP A 164 11.42 17.38 -19.62
CA ASP A 164 12.49 17.30 -20.62
C ASP A 164 13.86 17.14 -19.94
N ARG A 165 14.10 17.91 -18.87
CA ARG A 165 15.34 17.79 -18.09
C ARG A 165 15.50 16.43 -17.43
N ILE A 166 14.42 15.84 -16.91
CA ILE A 166 14.44 14.48 -16.34
C ILE A 166 14.80 13.46 -17.43
N ARG A 167 14.21 13.55 -18.64
CA ARG A 167 14.55 12.63 -19.75
C ARG A 167 16.02 12.72 -20.12
N GLU A 168 16.55 13.92 -20.27
CA GLU A 168 17.96 14.14 -20.59
C GLU A 168 18.89 13.54 -19.53
N LEU A 169 18.58 13.73 -18.25
CA LEU A 169 19.37 13.18 -17.14
C LEU A 169 19.30 11.65 -17.09
N VAL A 170 18.15 11.05 -17.42
CA VAL A 170 18.00 9.59 -17.54
C VAL A 170 18.81 9.05 -18.72
N ASP A 171 18.76 9.70 -19.88
CA ASP A 171 19.53 9.32 -21.07
C ASP A 171 21.05 9.40 -20.81
N GLN A 172 21.48 10.40 -20.04
CA GLN A 172 22.87 10.55 -19.57
C GLN A 172 23.25 9.57 -18.44
N ARG A 173 22.29 8.76 -17.94
CA ARG A 173 22.45 7.87 -16.78
C ARG A 173 22.95 8.61 -15.53
N ALA A 174 22.47 9.83 -15.35
CA ALA A 174 22.78 10.63 -14.16
C ALA A 174 22.12 10.04 -12.91
N ASN A 175 22.74 10.30 -11.76
CA ASN A 175 22.19 9.87 -10.47
C ASN A 175 21.07 10.82 -10.06
N LEU A 176 19.84 10.30 -9.98
CA LEU A 176 18.65 11.06 -9.61
C LEU A 176 18.11 10.56 -8.27
N LEU A 177 17.79 11.49 -7.38
CA LEU A 177 17.13 11.20 -6.11
C LEU A 177 15.74 11.83 -6.12
N VAL A 178 14.70 11.00 -6.03
CA VAL A 178 13.31 11.45 -5.88
C VAL A 178 13.00 11.53 -4.38
N THR A 179 12.85 12.74 -3.86
CA THR A 179 12.52 13.01 -2.45
C THR A 179 11.09 13.51 -2.29
N GLY A 180 10.58 13.49 -1.05
CA GLY A 180 9.21 13.89 -0.73
C GLY A 180 8.63 13.13 0.46
N ALA A 181 7.57 13.66 1.05
CA ALA A 181 6.88 13.06 2.21
C ALA A 181 6.28 11.68 1.89
N THR A 182 5.93 10.91 2.92
CA THR A 182 5.21 9.64 2.76
C THR A 182 3.87 9.88 2.07
N GLY A 183 3.66 9.24 0.92
CA GLY A 183 2.46 9.45 0.08
C GLY A 183 2.64 10.47 -1.05
N ALA A 184 3.79 11.13 -1.20
CA ALA A 184 4.01 12.16 -2.22
C ALA A 184 4.21 11.64 -3.67
N GLY A 185 3.89 10.36 -3.95
CA GLY A 185 4.02 9.80 -5.30
C GLY A 185 5.45 9.60 -5.80
N LYS A 186 6.42 9.33 -4.90
CA LYS A 186 7.84 9.09 -5.27
C LYS A 186 8.09 7.78 -6.02
N THR A 187 7.14 6.84 -5.93
CA THR A 187 7.25 5.44 -6.38
C THR A 187 6.23 5.22 -7.46
#